data_AF-A0A1G1E0Z6-F1
#
_entry.id   AF-A0A1G1E0Z6-F1
#
_cell.length_a   1.000
_cell.length_b   1.000
_cell.length_c   1.000
_cell.angle_alpha   90.00
_cell.angle_beta   90.00
_cell.angle_gamma   90.00
#
_symmetry.space_group_name_H-M   'P 1'
#
loop_
_entity.id
_entity.type
_entity.pdbx_description
1 polymer ?
#
loop_
_entity_poly.entity_id
_entity_poly.type
_entity_poly.pdbx_seq_one_letter_code
_entity_poly.pdbx_strand_id
1 'polypeptide(L)'
;MTNHLPLNKEKLEKLLLLIEESLKSLERFKGIPIETFKEVKDNFKIVFFDLHQALEAIMDIGNHILSRIPGTRPERYKDIARLLGENSIVPSDFANGPLLNMAGYRNRMVHVYSEITVTELHGIIQNDLKDIETFIQHIKSLLTNPENFNLTISE
;
A
#
# COMPACT_ATOMS: atom_id res chain seq x y z
N MET A 1 21.25 18.62 -15.65
CA MET A 1 20.16 17.62 -15.69
C MET A 1 20.62 16.43 -14.88
N THR A 2 20.09 16.27 -13.67
CA THR A 2 20.37 15.07 -12.86
C THR A 2 19.71 13.89 -13.55
N ASN A 3 20.54 12.94 -13.98
CA ASN A 3 20.11 11.80 -14.79
C ASN A 3 19.50 10.74 -13.84
N HIS A 4 18.25 10.97 -13.42
CA HIS A 4 17.52 10.01 -12.59
C HIS A 4 17.10 8.82 -13.46
N LEU A 5 17.26 7.61 -12.94
CA LEU A 5 16.67 6.42 -13.57
C LEU A 5 15.16 6.66 -13.67
N PRO A 6 14.54 6.39 -14.82
CA PRO A 6 13.10 6.53 -14.95
C PRO A 6 12.35 5.47 -14.12
N LEU A 7 11.12 5.80 -13.76
CA LEU A 7 10.16 4.85 -13.23
C LEU A 7 9.76 3.87 -14.33
N ASN A 8 9.90 2.57 -14.06
CA ASN A 8 9.35 1.54 -14.93
C ASN A 8 7.81 1.55 -14.82
N LYS A 9 7.14 1.99 -15.90
CA LYS A 9 5.68 2.10 -15.95
C LYS A 9 4.99 0.75 -15.83
N GLU A 10 5.40 -0.21 -16.64
CA GLU A 10 4.81 -1.55 -16.69
C GLU A 10 4.81 -2.23 -15.31
N LYS A 11 5.92 -2.11 -14.57
CA LYS A 11 6.03 -2.63 -13.20
C LYS A 11 5.03 -1.95 -12.26
N LEU A 12 4.93 -0.62 -12.30
CA LEU A 12 4.02 0.14 -11.45
C LEU A 12 2.56 -0.17 -11.78
N GLU A 13 2.20 -0.27 -13.06
CA GLU A 13 0.86 -0.65 -13.51
C GLU A 13 0.48 -2.06 -13.08
N LYS A 14 1.40 -3.03 -13.18
CA LYS A 14 1.18 -4.40 -12.67
C LYS A 14 0.93 -4.43 -11.16
N LEU A 15 1.72 -3.68 -10.40
CA LEU A 15 1.54 -3.59 -8.94
C LEU A 15 0.24 -2.87 -8.58
N LEU A 16 -0.13 -1.80 -9.31
CA LEU A 16 -1.41 -1.12 -9.11
C LEU A 16 -2.60 -2.05 -9.38
N LEU A 17 -2.57 -2.81 -10.47
CA LEU A 17 -3.60 -3.79 -10.77
C LEU A 17 -3.75 -4.82 -9.65
N LEU A 18 -2.62 -5.30 -9.10
CA LEU A 18 -2.63 -6.23 -7.98
C LEU A 18 -3.29 -5.64 -6.72
N ILE A 19 -3.01 -4.37 -6.40
CA ILE A 19 -3.65 -3.66 -5.28
C ILE A 19 -5.15 -3.51 -5.53
N GLU A 20 -5.55 -3.14 -6.75
CA GLU A 20 -6.96 -2.97 -7.13
C GLU A 20 -7.75 -4.28 -7.06
N GLU A 21 -7.17 -5.39 -7.53
CA GLU A 21 -7.79 -6.72 -7.45
C GLU A 21 -7.93 -7.19 -6.00
N SER A 22 -6.88 -6.99 -5.19
CA SER A 22 -6.90 -7.29 -3.76
C SER A 22 -7.96 -6.46 -3.04
N LEU A 23 -7.99 -5.14 -3.28
CA LEU A 23 -8.98 -4.23 -2.69
C LEU A 23 -10.40 -4.64 -3.07
N LYS A 24 -10.66 -4.93 -4.35
CA LYS A 24 -11.97 -5.41 -4.82
C LYS A 24 -12.38 -6.71 -4.14
N SER A 25 -11.44 -7.61 -3.85
CA SER A 25 -11.71 -8.83 -3.09
C SER A 25 -12.09 -8.51 -1.64
N LEU A 26 -11.35 -7.62 -0.99
CA LEU A 26 -11.60 -7.17 0.39
C LEU A 26 -12.95 -6.45 0.54
N GLU A 27 -13.33 -5.62 -0.42
CA GLU A 27 -14.59 -4.88 -0.42
C GLU A 27 -15.83 -5.79 -0.35
N ARG A 28 -15.74 -7.03 -0.83
CA ARG A 28 -16.83 -8.02 -0.73
C ARG A 28 -17.21 -8.35 0.71
N PHE A 29 -16.32 -8.07 1.66
CA PHE A 29 -16.53 -8.29 3.09
C PHE A 29 -16.99 -7.03 3.84
N LYS A 30 -17.07 -5.88 3.17
CA LYS A 30 -17.54 -4.63 3.76
C LYS A 30 -19.04 -4.72 4.06
N GLY A 31 -19.44 -4.25 5.25
CA GLY A 31 -20.81 -4.33 5.75
C GLY A 31 -21.23 -5.70 6.31
N ILE A 32 -20.40 -6.75 6.17
CA ILE A 32 -20.68 -8.05 6.79
C ILE A 32 -20.48 -7.94 8.31
N PRO A 33 -21.47 -8.29 9.15
CA PRO A 33 -21.30 -8.32 10.59
C PRO A 33 -20.21 -9.31 11.02
N ILE A 34 -19.46 -8.98 12.07
CA ILE A 34 -18.35 -9.81 12.58
C ILE A 34 -18.78 -11.25 12.89
N GLU A 35 -20.02 -11.45 13.34
CA GLU A 35 -20.56 -12.77 13.67
C GLU A 35 -20.74 -13.63 12.42
N THR A 36 -21.32 -13.08 11.36
CA THR A 36 -21.41 -13.74 10.04
C THR A 36 -20.03 -13.94 9.43
N PHE A 37 -19.11 -13.00 9.62
CA PHE A 37 -17.74 -13.12 9.11
C PHE A 37 -17.01 -14.31 9.72
N LYS A 38 -17.20 -14.58 11.03
CA LYS A 38 -16.56 -15.68 11.77
C LYS A 38 -17.09 -17.06 11.42
N GLU A 39 -18.35 -17.17 10.95
CA GLU A 39 -18.98 -18.47 10.63
C GLU A 39 -18.24 -19.19 9.50
N VAL A 40 -17.73 -18.44 8.52
CA VAL A 40 -16.98 -18.98 7.39
C VAL A 40 -15.48 -18.86 7.67
N LYS A 41 -14.86 -19.96 8.09
CA LYS A 41 -13.43 -20.00 8.49
C LYS A 41 -12.47 -19.49 7.42
N ASP A 42 -12.80 -19.66 6.14
CA ASP A 42 -11.95 -19.22 5.04
C ASP A 42 -11.98 -17.71 4.82
N ASN A 43 -12.99 -16.98 5.32
CA ASN A 43 -13.03 -15.52 5.24
C ASN A 43 -11.78 -14.88 5.84
N PHE A 44 -11.33 -15.38 6.99
CA PHE A 44 -10.10 -14.91 7.63
C PHE A 44 -8.89 -15.10 6.71
N LYS A 45 -8.75 -16.27 6.09
CA LYS A 45 -7.61 -16.58 5.22
C LYS A 45 -7.61 -15.73 3.96
N ILE A 46 -8.78 -15.54 3.34
CA ILE A 46 -8.94 -14.72 2.14
C ILE A 46 -8.57 -13.28 2.47
N VAL A 47 -9.18 -12.70 3.51
CA VAL A 47 -8.90 -11.31 3.92
C VAL A 47 -7.44 -11.11 4.34
N PHE A 48 -6.87 -12.07 5.08
CA PHE A 48 -5.47 -12.01 5.46
C PHE A 48 -4.56 -12.00 4.22
N PHE A 49 -4.81 -12.90 3.26
CA PHE A 49 -3.98 -13.00 2.06
C PHE A 49 -4.10 -11.76 1.18
N ASP A 50 -5.32 -11.31 0.89
CA ASP A 50 -5.58 -10.17 -0.01
C ASP A 50 -5.07 -8.86 0.61
N LEU A 51 -5.26 -8.66 1.93
CA LEU A 51 -4.70 -7.48 2.61
C LEU A 51 -3.18 -7.52 2.62
N HIS A 52 -2.56 -8.68 2.89
CA HIS A 52 -1.11 -8.81 2.83
C HIS A 52 -0.56 -8.47 1.45
N GLN A 53 -1.20 -8.97 0.39
CA GLN A 53 -0.81 -8.74 -1.00
C GLN A 53 -0.93 -7.26 -1.39
N ALA A 54 -2.05 -6.61 -1.04
CA ALA A 54 -2.22 -5.17 -1.27
C ALA A 54 -1.14 -4.36 -0.56
N LEU A 55 -0.91 -4.63 0.73
CA LEU A 55 0.08 -3.90 1.52
C LEU A 55 1.51 -4.13 1.00
N GLU A 56 1.87 -5.33 0.57
CA GLU A 56 3.18 -5.59 -0.02
C GLU A 56 3.38 -4.82 -1.33
N ALA A 57 2.39 -4.84 -2.21
CA ALA A 57 2.45 -4.12 -3.47
C ALA A 57 2.58 -2.59 -3.27
N ILE A 58 1.90 -2.02 -2.26
CA ILE A 58 2.06 -0.62 -1.85
C ILE A 58 3.52 -0.34 -1.47
N MET A 59 4.13 -1.23 -0.66
CA MET A 59 5.52 -1.08 -0.24
C MET A 59 6.50 -1.24 -1.41
N ASP A 60 6.25 -2.16 -2.34
CA ASP A 60 7.07 -2.37 -3.54
C ASP A 60 7.02 -1.17 -4.49
N ILE A 61 5.85 -0.56 -4.67
CA ILE A 61 5.70 0.70 -5.41
C ILE A 61 6.52 1.81 -4.73
N GLY A 62 6.36 1.97 -3.41
CA GLY A 62 7.09 2.98 -2.65
C GLY A 62 8.62 2.82 -2.75
N ASN A 63 9.11 1.60 -2.56
CA ASN A 63 10.53 1.26 -2.73
C ASN A 63 11.02 1.54 -4.15
N HIS A 64 10.23 1.17 -5.15
CA HIS A 64 10.59 1.43 -6.55
C HIS A 64 10.74 2.93 -6.80
N ILE A 65 9.78 3.76 -6.37
CA ILE A 65 9.84 5.21 -6.51
C ILE A 65 11.08 5.78 -5.80
N LEU A 66 11.26 5.44 -4.52
CA LEU A 66 12.39 5.94 -3.74
C LEU A 66 13.75 5.54 -4.35
N SER A 67 13.87 4.36 -4.95
CA SER A 67 15.11 3.95 -5.62
C SER A 67 15.56 4.87 -6.77
N ARG A 68 14.68 5.77 -7.26
CA ARG A 68 14.99 6.78 -8.29
C ARG A 68 15.39 8.15 -7.70
N ILE A 69 15.18 8.35 -6.41
CA ILE A 69 15.43 9.60 -5.71
C ILE A 69 16.76 9.51 -4.95
N PRO A 70 17.78 10.31 -5.32
CA PRO A 70 19.08 10.28 -4.67
C PRO A 70 19.01 10.52 -3.17
N GLY A 71 19.81 9.78 -2.40
CA GLY A 71 19.87 9.93 -0.95
C GLY A 71 18.73 9.25 -0.20
N THR A 72 17.70 8.73 -0.89
CA THR A 72 16.67 7.92 -0.24
C THR A 72 17.10 6.45 -0.21
N ARG A 73 17.11 5.87 1.00
CA ARG A 73 17.44 4.46 1.22
C ARG A 73 16.61 3.93 2.39
N PRO A 74 15.37 3.47 2.14
CA PRO A 74 14.56 2.89 3.20
C PRO A 74 15.22 1.60 3.72
N GLU A 75 15.37 1.49 5.05
CA GLU A 75 15.86 0.28 5.70
C GLU A 75 14.71 -0.61 6.18
N ARG A 76 13.57 0.01 6.50
CA ARG A 76 12.35 -0.66 6.98
C ARG A 76 11.15 -0.15 6.21
N TYR A 77 10.08 -0.92 6.20
CA TYR A 77 8.82 -0.53 5.55
C TYR A 77 8.26 0.82 6.04
N LYS A 78 8.38 1.12 7.34
CA LYS A 78 7.99 2.44 7.87
C LYS A 78 8.83 3.60 7.33
N ASP A 79 10.09 3.33 6.96
CA ASP A 79 10.94 4.34 6.31
C ASP A 79 10.44 4.66 4.90
N ILE A 80 9.81 3.70 4.20
CA ILE A 80 9.19 3.93 2.89
C ILE A 80 8.08 4.98 3.03
N ALA A 81 7.15 4.78 3.97
CA ALA A 81 6.05 5.71 4.22
C ALA A 81 6.56 7.13 4.49
N ARG A 82 7.51 7.26 5.43
CA ARG A 82 8.12 8.53 5.80
C ARG A 82 8.83 9.21 4.62
N LEU A 83 9.69 8.47 3.90
CA LEU A 83 10.48 9.02 2.79
C LEU A 83 9.59 9.44 1.62
N LEU A 84 8.47 8.76 1.36
CA LEU A 84 7.50 9.20 0.35
C LEU A 84 6.87 10.55 0.74
N GLY A 85 6.58 10.78 2.02
CA GLY A 85 6.13 12.07 2.52
C GLY A 85 7.19 13.17 2.44
N GLU A 86 8.43 12.87 2.88
CA GLU A 86 9.56 13.82 2.83
C GLU A 86 9.88 14.28 1.40
N ASN A 87 9.69 13.40 0.41
CA ASN A 87 9.90 13.72 -1.00
C ASN A 87 8.62 14.21 -1.70
N SER A 88 7.57 14.55 -0.94
CA SER A 88 6.28 15.07 -1.45
C SER A 88 5.62 14.15 -2.48
N ILE A 89 5.92 12.85 -2.48
CA ILE A 89 5.26 11.86 -3.36
C ILE A 89 3.82 11.64 -2.91
N VAL A 90 3.58 11.67 -1.60
CA VAL A 90 2.25 11.70 -0.99
C VAL A 90 2.19 12.82 0.04
N PRO A 91 1.00 13.34 0.40
CA PRO A 91 0.87 14.35 1.44
C PRO A 91 1.47 13.89 2.77
N SER A 92 2.09 14.82 3.51
CA SER A 92 2.74 14.53 4.79
C SER A 92 1.80 13.87 5.81
N ASP A 93 0.55 14.32 5.89
CA ASP A 93 -0.44 13.76 6.82
C ASP A 93 -0.81 12.32 6.46
N PHE A 94 -0.88 12.01 5.15
CA PHE A 94 -1.11 10.65 4.68
C PHE A 94 0.11 9.75 4.95
N ALA A 95 1.31 10.26 4.71
CA ALA A 95 2.57 9.56 4.98
C ALA A 95 2.73 9.20 6.47
N ASN A 96 2.50 10.16 7.36
CA ASN A 96 2.72 10.03 8.80
C ASN A 96 1.56 9.37 9.56
N GLY A 97 0.41 9.18 8.92
CA GLY A 97 -0.75 8.48 9.48
C GLY A 97 -1.05 7.19 8.72
N PRO A 98 -2.03 7.19 7.80
CA PRO A 98 -2.47 6.01 7.05
C PRO A 98 -1.36 5.14 6.47
N LEU A 99 -0.42 5.71 5.72
CA LEU A 99 0.63 4.94 5.04
C LEU A 99 1.63 4.34 6.02
N LEU A 100 1.95 5.05 7.11
CA LEU A 100 2.80 4.55 8.19
C LEU A 100 2.13 3.37 8.92
N ASN A 101 0.82 3.44 9.13
CA ASN A 101 0.02 2.37 9.73
C ASN A 101 -0.02 1.15 8.81
N MET A 102 -0.27 1.34 7.51
CA MET A 102 -0.22 0.28 6.49
C MET A 102 1.14 -0.43 6.47
N ALA A 103 2.24 0.33 6.46
CA ALA A 103 3.60 -0.21 6.53
C ALA A 103 3.86 -0.99 7.82
N GLY A 104 3.36 -0.49 8.95
CA GLY A 104 3.43 -1.17 10.24
C GLY A 104 2.64 -2.49 10.25
N TYR A 105 1.44 -2.47 9.70
CA TYR A 105 0.58 -3.65 9.65
C TYR A 105 1.15 -4.73 8.73
N ARG A 106 1.69 -4.35 7.57
CA ARG A 106 2.43 -5.26 6.69
C ARG A 106 3.52 -6.02 7.43
N ASN A 107 4.31 -5.32 8.25
CA ASN A 107 5.37 -5.95 9.06
C ASN A 107 4.79 -6.96 10.05
N ARG A 108 3.68 -6.59 10.69
CA ARG A 108 2.99 -7.43 11.64
C ARG A 108 2.49 -8.72 11.00
N MET A 109 1.95 -8.64 9.79
CA MET A 109 1.47 -9.79 9.00
C MET A 109 2.54 -10.81 8.63
N VAL A 110 3.83 -10.47 8.72
CA VAL A 110 4.92 -11.40 8.45
C VAL A 110 5.61 -11.85 9.74
N HIS A 111 5.88 -10.92 10.66
CA HIS A 111 6.72 -11.22 11.82
C HIS A 111 5.95 -11.77 13.03
N VAL A 112 4.69 -11.39 13.22
CA VAL A 112 3.86 -11.82 14.36
C VAL A 112 2.46 -12.20 13.90
N TYR A 113 2.37 -12.85 12.74
CA TYR A 113 1.11 -13.24 12.12
C TYR A 113 0.20 -14.10 13.02
N SER A 114 0.80 -14.87 13.93
CA SER A 114 0.08 -15.68 14.92
C SER A 114 -0.76 -14.87 15.90
N GLU A 115 -0.49 -13.57 16.04
CA GLU A 115 -1.22 -12.66 16.93
C GLU A 115 -2.31 -11.86 16.21
N ILE A 116 -2.45 -12.01 14.89
CA ILE A 116 -3.48 -11.29 14.13
C ILE A 116 -4.83 -11.97 14.33
N THR A 117 -5.79 -11.22 14.83
CA THR A 117 -7.12 -11.75 15.16
C THR A 117 -8.13 -11.51 14.04
N VAL A 118 -9.18 -12.34 14.00
CA VAL A 118 -10.32 -12.15 13.10
C VAL A 118 -10.99 -10.78 13.31
N THR A 119 -11.16 -10.39 14.57
CA THR A 119 -11.79 -9.11 14.96
C THR A 119 -11.00 -7.91 14.42
N GLU A 120 -9.68 -7.98 14.51
CA GLU A 120 -8.80 -6.93 14.02
C GLU A 120 -8.85 -6.78 12.49
N LEU A 121 -8.70 -7.90 11.75
CA LEU A 121 -8.82 -7.84 10.29
C LEU A 121 -10.18 -7.34 9.85
N HIS A 122 -11.25 -7.83 10.48
CA HIS A 122 -12.60 -7.34 10.23
C HIS A 122 -12.69 -5.83 10.43
N GLY A 123 -12.13 -5.30 11.53
CA GLY A 123 -12.05 -3.87 11.79
C GLY A 123 -11.37 -3.08 10.66
N ILE A 124 -10.24 -3.56 10.15
CA ILE A 124 -9.53 -2.94 9.02
C ILE A 124 -10.42 -2.92 7.76
N ILE A 125 -11.09 -4.03 7.47
CA ILE A 125 -11.99 -4.12 6.30
C ILE A 125 -13.16 -3.15 6.40
N GLN A 126 -13.72 -2.94 7.59
CA GLN A 126 -14.84 -2.03 7.75
C GLN A 126 -14.43 -0.55 7.67
N ASN A 127 -13.25 -0.21 8.18
CA ASN A 127 -12.91 1.19 8.47
C ASN A 127 -11.80 1.77 7.58
N ASP A 128 -10.83 0.96 7.14
CA ASP A 128 -9.53 1.48 6.70
C ASP A 128 -9.25 1.24 5.20
N LEU A 129 -10.12 0.51 4.47
CA LEU A 129 -9.92 0.23 3.04
C LEU A 129 -9.77 1.49 2.16
N LYS A 130 -10.33 2.62 2.60
CA LYS A 130 -10.23 3.90 1.90
C LYS A 130 -8.78 4.42 1.85
N ASP A 131 -7.92 4.01 2.77
CA ASP A 131 -6.51 4.40 2.77
C ASP A 131 -5.75 3.74 1.60
N ILE A 132 -6.12 2.50 1.25
CA ILE A 132 -5.59 1.81 0.07
C ILE A 132 -6.04 2.52 -1.22
N GLU A 133 -7.33 2.87 -1.31
CA GLU A 133 -7.87 3.67 -2.43
C GLU A 133 -7.10 4.99 -2.59
N THR A 134 -6.85 5.68 -1.47
CA THR A 134 -6.14 6.97 -1.45
C THR A 134 -4.71 6.82 -1.96
N PHE A 135 -4.00 5.76 -1.57
CA PHE A 135 -2.67 5.46 -2.11
C PHE A 135 -2.72 5.23 -3.62
N ILE A 136 -3.66 4.43 -4.13
CA ILE A 136 -3.84 4.20 -5.57
C ILE A 136 -4.00 5.53 -6.32
N GLN A 137 -4.82 6.46 -5.81
CA GLN A 137 -5.02 7.76 -6.44
C GLN A 137 -3.74 8.59 -6.50
N HIS A 138 -2.93 8.59 -5.44
CA HIS A 138 -1.64 9.29 -5.44
C HIS A 138 -0.69 8.74 -6.51
N ILE A 139 -0.59 7.41 -6.62
CA ILE A 139 0.30 6.79 -7.62
C ILE A 139 -0.21 7.02 -9.03
N LYS A 140 -1.53 6.95 -9.29
CA LYS A 140 -2.11 7.30 -10.60
C LYS A 140 -1.86 8.76 -10.97
N SER A 141 -1.98 9.67 -10.01
CA SER A 141 -1.67 11.10 -10.20
C SER A 141 -0.19 11.30 -10.58
N LEU A 142 0.72 10.60 -9.89
CA LEU A 142 2.14 10.59 -10.20
C LEU A 142 2.42 10.02 -11.59
N LEU A 143 1.81 8.91 -11.97
CA LEU A 143 1.99 8.32 -13.31
C LEU A 143 1.47 9.23 -14.43
N THR A 144 0.47 10.05 -14.15
CA THR A 144 -0.10 11.01 -15.10
C THR A 144 0.77 12.27 -15.23
N ASN A 145 1.37 12.72 -14.14
CA ASN A 145 2.14 13.97 -14.07
C ASN A 145 3.46 13.79 -13.29
N PRO A 146 4.39 12.94 -13.76
CA PRO A 146 5.61 12.61 -13.02
C PRO A 146 6.55 13.81 -12.80
N GLU A 147 6.46 14.82 -13.67
CA GLU A 147 7.23 16.06 -13.59
C GLU A 147 6.90 16.88 -12.34
N ASN A 148 5.67 16.79 -11.81
CA ASN A 148 5.30 17.44 -10.54
C ASN A 148 6.10 16.92 -9.35
N PHE A 149 6.74 15.76 -9.50
CA PHE A 149 7.54 15.08 -8.48
C PHE A 149 9.03 15.02 -8.84
N ASN A 150 9.46 15.75 -9.89
CA ASN A 150 10.81 15.69 -10.45
C ASN A 150 11.23 14.27 -10.90
N LEU A 151 10.27 13.47 -11.37
CA LEU A 151 10.49 12.11 -11.86
C LEU A 151 10.18 12.01 -13.36
N THR A 152 10.67 10.95 -13.98
CA THR A 152 10.35 10.59 -15.37
C THR A 152 9.92 9.14 -15.45
N ILE A 153 9.20 8.77 -16.50
CA ILE A 153 8.67 7.43 -16.72
C ILE A 153 9.31 6.85 -17.98
N SER A 154 9.70 5.58 -17.91
CA SER A 154 10.08 4.78 -19.08
C SER A 154 8.91 3.90 -19.48
N GLU A 155 8.65 3.82 -20.79
CA GLU A 155 7.75 2.83 -21.36
C GLU A 155 8.24 1.39 -21.15
#